data_AF-A0A319CJA0-F1
#
_entry.id   AF-A0A319CJA0-F1
#
_cell.length_a   1.000
_cell.length_b   1.000
_cell.length_c   1.000
_cell.angle_alpha   90.00
_cell.angle_beta   90.00
_cell.angle_gamma   90.00
#
_symmetry.space_group_name_H-M   'P 1'
#
loop_
_entity.id
_entity.type
_entity.pdbx_description
1 polymer ?
#
loop_
_entity_poly.entity_id
_entity_poly.type
_entity_poly.pdbx_seq_one_letter_code
_entity_poly.pdbx_strand_id
1 'polypeptide(L)'
;MPSWESGRFVYRVESDHSRAQMIEDLGILSEGNQWVPFRPQDWRQRSDLQVELWVHLNWGNRRPTAFISTSSDREWAFHEAKRRRRAGETNVRVHMIDASRLGAYRSREGHKVTVMKLDTWLNVAKTYLPEYADFPCSENEYLFLHCIPEDLIVKTWWW
;
A
#
# COMPACT_ATOMS: atom_id res chain seq x y z
N MET A 1 10.18 -5.48 16.51
CA MET A 1 8.98 -4.80 15.94
C MET A 1 9.49 -3.70 15.03
N PRO A 2 8.83 -3.36 13.91
CA PRO A 2 9.26 -2.21 13.12
C PRO A 2 9.19 -0.98 14.04
N SER A 3 10.32 -0.34 14.29
CA SER A 3 10.37 0.94 14.98
C SER A 3 9.81 1.98 14.03
N TRP A 4 8.65 2.55 14.36
CA TRP A 4 7.98 3.58 13.57
C TRP A 4 8.68 4.94 13.76
N GLU A 5 9.97 5.02 13.39
CA GLU A 5 10.73 6.26 13.44
C GLU A 5 10.42 7.21 12.27
N SER A 6 9.59 6.82 11.30
CA SER A 6 9.13 7.73 10.25
C SER A 6 7.64 7.57 9.93
N GLY A 7 6.86 8.57 10.33
CA GLY A 7 5.50 8.82 9.84
C GLY A 7 4.40 8.16 10.64
N ARG A 8 3.81 8.90 11.60
CA ARG A 8 2.53 8.55 12.24
C ARG A 8 1.44 8.25 11.21
N PHE A 9 1.51 8.89 10.05
CA PHE A 9 0.51 8.81 9.01
C PHE A 9 1.10 8.46 7.65
N VAL A 10 0.34 7.70 6.88
CA VAL A 10 0.55 7.45 5.46
C VAL A 10 -0.71 7.82 4.68
N TYR A 11 -0.56 8.08 3.39
CA TYR A 11 -1.59 8.62 2.52
C TYR A 11 -1.84 7.70 1.33
N ARG A 12 -3.11 7.37 1.07
CA ARG A 12 -3.56 6.58 -0.08
C ARG A 12 -4.34 7.47 -1.04
N VAL A 13 -3.93 7.52 -2.31
CA VAL A 13 -4.68 8.22 -3.37
C VAL A 13 -5.52 7.22 -4.16
N GLU A 14 -6.85 7.29 -4.09
CA GLU A 14 -7.74 6.46 -4.91
C GLU A 14 -8.56 7.26 -5.91
N SER A 15 -9.16 6.55 -6.87
CA SER A 15 -10.04 7.02 -7.94
C SER A 15 -10.83 5.83 -8.48
N ASP A 16 -11.79 6.04 -9.38
CA ASP A 16 -12.53 4.92 -10.00
C ASP A 16 -11.64 3.95 -10.79
N HIS A 17 -10.45 4.38 -11.22
CA HIS A 17 -9.45 3.53 -11.87
C HIS A 17 -8.54 2.79 -10.89
N SER A 18 -8.62 3.10 -9.59
CA SER A 18 -7.87 2.39 -8.58
C SER A 18 -8.43 1.00 -8.35
N ARG A 19 -7.55 0.01 -8.22
CA ARG A 19 -7.92 -1.39 -7.99
C ARG A 19 -8.33 -1.66 -6.54
N ALA A 20 -7.59 -1.04 -5.62
CA ALA A 20 -7.91 -1.06 -4.20
C ALA A 20 -8.67 0.22 -3.86
N GLN A 21 -9.96 0.07 -3.58
CA GLN A 21 -10.88 1.16 -3.26
C GLN A 21 -11.45 0.99 -1.85
N MET A 22 -11.82 2.10 -1.23
CA MET A 22 -12.56 2.14 0.02
C MET A 22 -13.93 1.48 -0.14
N ILE A 23 -14.21 0.52 0.74
CA ILE A 23 -15.51 -0.11 0.93
C ILE A 23 -15.97 0.23 2.35
N GLU A 24 -17.18 0.77 2.47
CA GLU A 24 -17.82 1.10 3.74
C GLU A 24 -17.82 -0.12 4.68
N ASP A 25 -17.54 0.11 5.97
CA ASP A 25 -17.42 -0.90 7.04
C ASP A 25 -16.26 -1.90 6.92
N LEU A 26 -15.51 -1.89 5.80
CA LEU A 26 -14.39 -2.82 5.56
C LEU A 26 -13.03 -2.12 5.47
N GLY A 27 -13.01 -0.89 4.97
CA GLY A 27 -11.78 -0.16 4.64
C GLY A 27 -11.37 -0.37 3.18
N ILE A 28 -10.08 -0.28 2.90
CA ILE A 28 -9.55 -0.46 1.54
C ILE A 28 -9.02 -1.88 1.41
N LEU A 29 -9.54 -2.64 0.46
CA LEU A 29 -9.12 -4.01 0.20
C LEU A 29 -8.28 -4.09 -1.08
N SER A 30 -7.25 -4.92 -1.06
CA SER A 30 -6.54 -5.27 -2.29
C SER A 30 -7.43 -6.16 -3.16
N GLU A 31 -7.39 -5.97 -4.47
CA GLU A 31 -8.15 -6.83 -5.39
C GLU A 31 -7.56 -8.26 -5.46
N GLY A 32 -6.25 -8.41 -5.22
CA GLY A 32 -5.62 -9.72 -5.10
C GLY A 32 -5.84 -10.34 -3.73
N ASN A 33 -6.23 -11.62 -3.70
CA ASN A 33 -6.42 -12.43 -2.49
C ASN A 33 -5.41 -13.57 -2.35
N GLN A 34 -4.39 -13.61 -3.22
CA GLN A 34 -3.35 -14.64 -3.20
C GLN A 34 -2.57 -14.59 -1.88
N TRP A 35 -2.18 -15.77 -1.38
CA TRP A 35 -1.32 -15.83 -0.20
C TRP A 35 0.08 -15.29 -0.51
N VAL A 36 0.56 -14.35 0.32
CA VAL A 36 1.90 -13.77 0.17
C VAL A 36 2.74 -14.03 1.42
N PRO A 37 3.93 -14.65 1.29
CA PRO A 37 4.80 -14.92 2.43
C PRO A 37 5.52 -13.65 2.89
N PHE A 38 4.89 -12.87 3.78
CA PHE A 38 5.51 -11.64 4.32
C PHE A 38 6.68 -11.89 5.29
N ARG A 39 6.89 -13.14 5.71
CA ARG A 39 8.05 -13.62 6.49
C ARG A 39 8.54 -14.94 5.88
N PRO A 40 9.18 -14.89 4.71
CA PRO A 40 9.52 -16.09 3.98
C PRO A 40 10.57 -16.93 4.74
N GLN A 41 10.30 -18.23 4.88
CA GLN A 41 11.14 -19.17 5.63
C GLN A 41 12.20 -19.85 4.75
N ASP A 42 11.96 -19.93 3.45
CA ASP A 42 12.84 -20.57 2.49
C ASP A 42 13.00 -19.73 1.21
N TRP A 43 13.80 -20.24 0.27
CA TRP A 43 14.09 -19.56 -0.99
C TRP A 43 12.88 -19.49 -1.93
N ARG A 44 11.95 -20.47 -1.88
CA ARG A 44 10.75 -20.48 -2.73
C ARG A 44 9.81 -19.37 -2.32
N GLN A 45 9.53 -19.26 -1.03
CA GLN A 45 8.71 -18.19 -0.47
C GLN A 45 9.32 -16.79 -0.74
N ARG A 46 10.65 -16.66 -0.72
CA ARG A 46 11.31 -15.39 -1.12
C ARG A 46 11.08 -15.07 -2.59
N SER A 47 11.21 -16.08 -3.46
CA SER A 47 10.95 -15.94 -4.89
C SER A 47 9.49 -15.53 -5.16
N ASP A 48 8.53 -16.14 -4.45
CA ASP A 48 7.11 -15.81 -4.57
C ASP A 48 6.86 -14.36 -4.14
N LEU A 49 7.40 -13.94 -2.99
CA LEU A 49 7.30 -12.55 -2.52
C LEU A 49 7.93 -11.56 -3.52
N GLN A 50 9.10 -11.89 -4.07
CA GLN A 50 9.76 -11.05 -5.07
C GLN A 50 8.89 -10.85 -6.31
N VAL A 51 8.33 -11.94 -6.86
CA VAL A 51 7.47 -11.88 -8.05
C VAL A 51 6.24 -11.02 -7.77
N GLU A 52 5.58 -11.22 -6.63
CA GLU A 52 4.41 -10.43 -6.24
C GLU A 52 4.73 -8.93 -6.06
N LEU A 53 5.88 -8.59 -5.45
CA LEU A 53 6.33 -7.20 -5.33
C LEU A 53 6.60 -6.58 -6.70
N TRP A 54 7.34 -7.25 -7.58
CA TRP A 54 7.66 -6.74 -8.90
C TRP A 54 6.41 -6.54 -9.78
N VAL A 55 5.48 -7.49 -9.72
CA VAL A 55 4.19 -7.38 -10.42
C VAL A 55 3.37 -6.20 -9.87
N HIS A 56 3.40 -5.97 -8.56
CA HIS A 56 2.70 -4.83 -7.94
C HIS A 56 3.31 -3.48 -8.32
N LEU A 57 4.64 -3.38 -8.33
CA LEU A 57 5.36 -2.14 -8.61
C LEU A 57 5.31 -1.73 -10.08
N ASN A 58 4.98 -2.65 -10.98
CA ASN A 58 4.71 -2.32 -12.37
C ASN A 58 3.37 -1.59 -12.49
N TRP A 59 3.38 -0.25 -12.59
CA TRP A 59 2.15 0.55 -12.70
C TRP A 59 1.32 0.29 -13.97
N GLY A 60 1.92 -0.31 -15.00
CA GLY A 60 1.22 -0.79 -16.19
C GLY A 60 0.53 -2.15 -15.99
N ASN A 61 0.77 -2.82 -14.87
CA ASN A 61 0.23 -4.13 -14.59
C ASN A 61 -1.30 -4.11 -14.46
N ARG A 62 -1.94 -5.04 -15.17
CA ARG A 62 -3.39 -5.26 -15.13
C ARG A 62 -3.79 -6.51 -14.37
N ARG A 63 -2.87 -7.17 -13.66
CA ARG A 63 -3.17 -8.27 -12.74
C ARG A 63 -3.45 -7.78 -11.31
N PRO A 64 -4.51 -8.26 -10.65
CA PRO A 64 -4.75 -7.97 -9.24
C PRO A 64 -3.55 -8.38 -8.39
N THR A 65 -3.20 -7.56 -7.41
CA THR A 65 -2.12 -7.85 -6.46
C THR A 65 -2.62 -7.75 -5.04
N ALA A 66 -2.02 -8.51 -4.14
CA ALA A 66 -2.33 -8.49 -2.71
C ALA A 66 -1.84 -7.22 -1.98
N PHE A 67 -1.08 -6.36 -2.63
CA PHE A 67 -0.55 -5.14 -2.02
C PHE A 67 -1.39 -3.89 -2.32
N ILE A 68 -1.34 -2.93 -1.40
CA ILE A 68 -1.94 -1.60 -1.51
C ILE A 68 -0.86 -0.54 -1.26
N SER A 69 -0.56 0.27 -2.27
CA SER A 69 0.40 1.37 -2.19
C SER A 69 -0.11 2.56 -1.38
N THR A 70 0.72 3.06 -0.48
CA THR A 70 0.53 4.30 0.28
C THR A 70 1.83 5.09 0.33
N SER A 71 1.77 6.39 0.60
CA SER A 71 2.96 7.25 0.69
C SER A 71 3.03 7.96 2.04
N SER A 72 4.21 8.08 2.64
CA SER A 72 4.43 8.97 3.79
C SER A 72 4.50 10.45 3.40
N ASP A 73 4.66 10.76 2.11
CA ASP A 73 4.69 12.12 1.59
C ASP A 73 3.27 12.63 1.30
N ARG A 74 2.80 13.51 2.19
CA ARG A 74 1.50 14.17 2.08
C ARG A 74 1.40 15.05 0.84
N GLU A 75 2.42 15.84 0.54
CA GLU A 75 2.37 16.80 -0.55
C GLU A 75 2.34 16.08 -1.89
N TRP A 76 3.16 15.04 -2.03
CA TRP A 76 3.10 14.15 -3.18
C TRP A 76 1.72 13.54 -3.36
N ALA A 77 1.10 12.99 -2.31
CA ALA A 77 -0.24 12.38 -2.41
C ALA A 77 -1.30 13.39 -2.88
N PHE A 78 -1.25 14.62 -2.39
CA PHE A 78 -2.18 15.68 -2.79
C PHE A 78 -1.91 16.16 -4.22
N HIS A 79 -0.65 16.24 -4.64
CA HIS A 79 -0.28 16.55 -6.02
C HIS A 79 -0.73 15.45 -6.99
N GLU A 80 -0.57 14.19 -6.62
CA GLU A 80 -1.01 13.05 -7.42
C GLU A 80 -2.54 13.04 -7.57
N ALA A 81 -3.29 13.31 -6.49
CA ALA A 81 -4.75 13.46 -6.57
C ALA A 81 -5.18 14.59 -7.52
N LYS A 82 -4.55 15.77 -7.42
CA LYS A 82 -4.79 16.88 -8.36
C LYS A 82 -4.46 16.49 -9.81
N ARG A 83 -3.36 15.77 -10.02
CA ARG A 83 -2.93 15.28 -11.35
C ARG A 83 -3.98 14.35 -11.95
N ARG A 84 -4.46 13.36 -11.19
CA ARG A 84 -5.52 12.41 -11.62
C ARG A 84 -6.81 13.13 -11.98
N ARG A 85 -7.26 14.06 -11.15
CA ARG A 85 -8.43 14.91 -11.46
C ARG A 85 -8.25 15.69 -12.75
N ARG A 86 -7.08 16.32 -12.96
CA ARG A 86 -6.77 17.05 -14.20
C ARG A 86 -6.71 16.14 -15.43
N ALA A 87 -6.37 14.87 -15.25
CA ALA A 87 -6.40 13.85 -16.29
C ALA A 87 -7.81 13.30 -16.57
N GLY A 88 -8.84 13.81 -15.88
CA GLY A 88 -10.24 13.41 -16.07
C GLY A 88 -10.68 12.19 -15.25
N GLU A 89 -9.87 11.74 -14.29
CA GLU A 89 -10.31 10.69 -13.36
C GLU A 89 -11.40 11.19 -12.42
N THR A 90 -12.36 10.33 -12.12
CA THR A 90 -13.51 10.59 -11.25
C THR A 90 -13.34 9.95 -9.87
N ASN A 91 -14.11 10.45 -8.90
CA ASN A 91 -14.09 10.02 -7.49
C ASN A 91 -12.68 10.01 -6.88
N VAL A 92 -11.86 11.01 -7.22
CA VAL A 92 -10.50 11.09 -6.72
C VAL A 92 -10.50 11.47 -5.24
N ARG A 93 -9.85 10.63 -4.42
CA ARG A 93 -9.79 10.80 -2.97
C ARG A 93 -8.38 10.61 -2.45
N VAL A 94 -8.10 11.26 -1.31
CA VAL A 94 -6.90 10.99 -0.52
C VAL A 94 -7.34 10.56 0.88
N HIS A 95 -6.90 9.39 1.32
CA HIS A 95 -7.13 8.88 2.67
C HIS A 95 -5.88 9.07 3.52
N MET A 96 -6.05 9.58 4.73
CA MET A 96 -5.02 9.63 5.77
C MET A 96 -5.19 8.43 6.69
N ILE A 97 -4.12 7.66 6.85
CA ILE A 97 -4.12 6.40 7.60
C ILE A 97 -3.17 6.53 8.78
N ASP A 98 -3.65 6.32 10.00
CA ASP A 98 -2.83 6.31 11.22
C ASP A 98 -2.15 4.96 11.40
N ALA A 99 -0.96 4.83 10.81
CA ALA A 99 -0.18 3.60 10.85
C ALA A 99 0.39 3.30 12.25
N SER A 100 0.49 4.30 13.14
CA SER A 100 0.96 4.08 14.51
C SER A 100 0.03 3.19 15.33
N ARG A 101 -1.28 3.17 14.98
CA ARG A 101 -2.30 2.35 15.65
C ARG A 101 -2.19 0.87 15.29
N LEU A 102 -1.39 0.48 14.29
CA LEU A 102 -1.23 -0.91 13.88
C LEU A 102 -0.60 -1.80 14.95
N GLY A 103 0.24 -1.26 15.83
CA GLY A 103 0.80 -2.02 16.95
C GLY A 103 -0.26 -2.54 17.93
N ALA A 104 -1.41 -1.85 18.00
CA ALA A 104 -2.56 -2.21 18.83
C ALA A 104 -3.72 -2.80 18.01
N TYR A 105 -3.64 -2.76 16.68
CA TYR A 105 -4.74 -3.19 15.81
C TYR A 105 -4.85 -4.72 15.75
N ARG A 106 -6.08 -5.21 15.95
CA ARG A 106 -6.49 -6.59 15.68
C ARG A 106 -7.70 -6.50 14.77
N SER A 107 -7.67 -7.15 13.61
CA SER A 107 -8.87 -7.20 12.76
C SER A 107 -10.00 -7.94 13.49
N ARG A 108 -11.24 -7.79 13.00
CA ARG A 108 -12.41 -8.55 13.51
C ARG A 108 -12.18 -10.07 13.50
N GLU A 109 -11.33 -10.56 12.60
CA GLU A 109 -10.96 -11.97 12.47
C GLU A 109 -9.67 -12.34 13.23
N GLY A 110 -9.09 -11.41 13.99
CA GLY A 110 -7.84 -11.63 14.73
C GLY A 110 -6.58 -11.61 13.87
N HIS A 111 -6.69 -11.28 12.58
CA HIS A 111 -5.55 -11.14 11.67
C HIS A 111 -4.78 -9.85 11.95
N LYS A 112 -3.45 -9.94 11.92
CA LYS A 112 -2.56 -8.77 11.98
C LYS A 112 -2.47 -8.16 10.58
N VAL A 113 -2.74 -6.87 10.49
CA VAL A 113 -2.47 -6.10 9.27
C VAL A 113 -0.96 -5.97 9.14
N THR A 114 -0.45 -6.28 7.94
CA THR A 114 0.98 -6.19 7.65
C THR A 114 1.21 -5.01 6.73
N VAL A 115 2.09 -4.11 7.16
CA VAL A 115 2.60 -3.00 6.35
C VAL A 115 4.07 -2.83 6.68
N MET A 116 4.84 -2.54 5.65
CA MET A 116 6.24 -2.18 5.77
C MET A 116 6.55 -1.13 4.70
N LYS A 117 7.60 -0.35 4.94
CA LYS A 117 8.18 0.51 3.92
C LYS A 117 8.68 -0.36 2.75
N LEU A 118 8.63 0.16 1.52
CA LEU A 118 8.99 -0.57 0.31
C LEU A 118 10.41 -1.14 0.39
N ASP A 119 11.39 -0.37 0.87
CA ASP A 119 12.77 -0.82 1.09
C ASP A 119 12.86 -2.07 1.98
N THR A 120 12.01 -2.16 2.99
CA THR A 120 11.93 -3.26 3.93
C THR A 120 11.32 -4.48 3.27
N TRP A 121 10.27 -4.31 2.46
CA TRP A 121 9.70 -5.39 1.64
C TRP A 121 10.74 -5.98 0.69
N LEU A 122 11.47 -5.14 -0.03
CA LEU A 122 12.54 -5.56 -0.95
C LEU A 122 13.67 -6.30 -0.21
N ASN A 123 14.06 -5.80 0.97
CA ASN A 123 15.06 -6.44 1.83
C ASN A 123 14.61 -7.83 2.35
N VAL A 124 13.33 -7.98 2.70
CA VAL A 124 12.74 -9.28 3.11
C VAL A 124 12.72 -10.26 1.94
N ALA A 125 12.38 -9.77 0.75
CA ALA A 125 12.40 -10.54 -0.50
C ALA A 125 13.81 -10.83 -1.03
N LYS A 126 14.86 -10.19 -0.47
CA LYS A 126 16.24 -10.27 -0.96
C LYS A 126 16.37 -9.83 -2.42
N THR A 127 15.67 -8.76 -2.77
CA THR A 127 15.66 -8.19 -4.13
C THR A 127 15.87 -6.68 -4.09
N TYR A 128 15.97 -6.08 -5.26
CA TYR A 128 16.13 -4.65 -5.47
C TYR A 128 14.88 -4.05 -6.14
N LEU A 129 14.77 -2.72 -6.07
CA LEU A 129 13.73 -2.00 -6.77
C LEU A 129 13.96 -2.15 -8.29
N PRO A 130 13.00 -2.69 -9.06
CA PRO A 130 13.19 -2.84 -10.49
C PRO A 130 13.22 -1.47 -11.18
N GLU A 131 14.01 -1.33 -12.25
CA GLU A 131 14.24 -0.04 -12.93
C GLU A 131 12.94 0.65 -13.39
N TYR A 132 11.94 -0.12 -13.82
CA TYR A 132 10.64 0.42 -14.25
C TYR A 132 9.79 0.98 -13.10
N ALA A 133 10.19 0.76 -11.86
CA ALA A 133 9.53 1.23 -10.65
C ALA A 133 10.36 2.25 -9.88
N ASP A 134 11.51 2.69 -10.42
CA ASP A 134 12.39 3.66 -9.78
C ASP A 134 11.88 5.10 -9.98
N PHE A 135 10.82 5.43 -9.23
CA PHE A 135 10.23 6.76 -9.21
C PHE A 135 10.55 7.46 -7.89
N PRO A 136 10.62 8.81 -7.86
CA PRO A 136 10.85 9.56 -6.61
C PRO A 136 9.85 9.24 -5.49
N CYS A 137 8.64 8.78 -5.83
CA CYS A 137 7.64 8.39 -4.83
C CYS A 137 7.95 7.08 -4.10
N SER A 138 8.76 6.19 -4.71
CA SER A 138 9.10 4.88 -4.16
C SER A 138 9.89 4.97 -2.84
N GLU A 139 10.66 6.05 -2.64
CA GLU A 139 11.40 6.29 -1.40
C GLU A 139 10.47 6.50 -0.18
N ASN A 140 9.26 6.99 -0.44
CA ASN A 140 8.24 7.29 0.56
C ASN A 140 7.12 6.23 0.58
N GLU A 141 7.25 5.17 -0.20
CA GLU A 141 6.20 4.18 -0.38
C GLU A 141 6.15 3.16 0.76
N TYR A 142 4.94 2.91 1.24
CA TYR A 142 4.59 1.87 2.18
C TYR A 142 3.56 0.95 1.53
N LEU A 143 3.78 -0.36 1.62
CA LEU A 143 2.84 -1.35 1.08
C LEU A 143 2.12 -2.05 2.22
N PHE A 144 0.79 -1.91 2.23
CA PHE A 144 -0.09 -2.76 3.03
C PHE A 144 -0.34 -4.06 2.29
N LEU A 145 -0.40 -5.16 3.04
CA LEU A 145 -0.80 -6.45 2.53
C LEU A 145 -2.28 -6.71 2.85
N HIS A 146 -3.05 -7.04 1.83
CA HIS A 146 -4.48 -7.37 1.80
C HIS A 146 -5.46 -6.25 2.14
N CYS A 147 -5.24 -5.50 3.21
CA CYS A 147 -6.21 -4.52 3.65
C CYS A 147 -5.61 -3.34 4.40
N ILE A 148 -6.31 -2.21 4.30
CA ILE A 148 -6.21 -1.06 5.19
C ILE A 148 -7.57 -0.93 5.87
N PRO A 149 -7.70 -1.33 7.14
CA PRO A 149 -8.95 -1.24 7.86
C PRO A 149 -9.48 0.20 7.95
N GLU A 150 -10.81 0.34 7.88
CA GLU A 150 -11.49 1.63 8.04
C GLU A 150 -11.12 2.32 9.35
N ASP A 151 -11.02 1.58 10.45
CA ASP A 151 -10.65 2.12 11.76
C ASP A 151 -9.32 2.88 11.76
N LEU A 152 -8.43 2.60 10.81
CA LEU A 152 -7.15 3.28 10.67
C LEU A 152 -7.22 4.52 9.79
N ILE A 153 -8.30 4.69 9.02
CA ILE A 153 -8.52 5.84 8.15
C ILE A 153 -9.10 6.97 9.00
N VAL A 154 -8.29 8.00 9.26
CA VAL A 154 -8.67 9.10 10.16
C VAL A 154 -9.25 10.31 9.42
N LYS A 155 -9.01 10.42 8.12
CA LYS A 155 -9.51 11.53 7.29
C LYS A 155 -9.52 11.18 5.82
N THR A 156 -10.52 11.69 5.10
CA THR A 156 -10.62 11.61 3.64
C THR A 156 -10.81 13.00 3.05
N TRP A 157 -10.08 13.31 1.98
CA TRP A 157 -10.29 14.50 1.16
C TRP A 157 -10.76 14.12 -0.23
N TRP A 158 -11.59 14.97 -0.81
CA TRP A 158 -12.16 14.81 -2.14
C TRP A 158 -11.57 15.86 -3.08
N TRP A 159 -11.26 15.44 -4.30
CA TRP A 159 -10.74 16.32 -5.35
C TRP A 159 -11.74 16.45 -6.48
#